data_AF-A0A137Q872-F1
#
_entry.id   AF-A0A137Q872-F1
#
_cell.length_a   1.000
_cell.length_b   1.000
_cell.length_c   1.000
_cell.angle_alpha   90.00
_cell.angle_beta   90.00
_cell.angle_gamma   90.00
#
_symmetry.space_group_name_H-M   'P 1'
#
loop_
_entity.id
_entity.type
_entity.pdbx_description
1 polymer ?
#
loop_
_entity_poly.entity_id
_entity_poly.type
_entity_poly.pdbx_seq_one_letter_code
_entity_poly.pdbx_strand_id
1 'polypeptide(L)'
;MIKHHKRIKKTRSLEVVYPPDTIDDDSAFDITRFQPYTYDLIPILNAVPYEIFIKIYLAWAGFPENAISMEVIKGGGGQFGVVVEFVLRAFPHAGPYTSGIMAYSGTEINNMLNVIQNWKETQTYQEKLTIQFSRPGPHFKPSVMIMPWVSHDKDCERSKIVLSPFLSESMKPAFQKIATVQDMLTVSHAADAAFAVAPQLLLSVWEKWAAFTEDNEDVRGSAILWDITSPAKMTEVAEGATALKTRVPHYWMAIQGRSTTDASVASIKAFTSSLVTHVRENNAELSGKDLGWFLSMAQGEEYPEDVYGKCLPRLRQVKAKYDPKQVWKKGVTIEPDFSG
;
A
#
# COMPACT_ATOMS: atom_id res chain seq x y z
N MET A 1 -47.17 11.63 -36.94
CA MET A 1 -45.72 11.94 -37.08
C MET A 1 -45.11 12.07 -35.69
N ILE A 2 -44.09 11.27 -35.34
CA ILE A 2 -43.34 11.40 -34.07
C ILE A 2 -41.85 11.20 -34.39
N LYS A 3 -41.00 12.20 -34.13
CA LYS A 3 -39.53 12.11 -34.33
C LYS A 3 -38.83 11.79 -33.01
N HIS A 4 -38.39 10.55 -32.81
CA HIS A 4 -37.47 10.21 -31.72
C HIS A 4 -36.04 10.67 -32.04
N HIS A 5 -35.52 11.62 -31.27
CA HIS A 5 -34.10 12.01 -31.34
C HIS A 5 -33.24 11.11 -30.44
N LYS A 6 -32.47 10.19 -31.04
CA LYS A 6 -31.39 9.49 -30.33
C LYS A 6 -30.22 10.44 -30.08
N ARG A 7 -29.97 10.80 -28.82
CA ARG A 7 -28.85 11.67 -28.42
C ARG A 7 -27.60 10.82 -28.19
N ILE A 8 -26.74 10.70 -29.20
CA ILE A 8 -25.46 9.98 -29.09
C ILE A 8 -24.53 10.76 -28.14
N LYS A 9 -24.11 10.14 -27.03
CA LYS A 9 -23.04 10.68 -26.18
C LYS A 9 -21.70 10.39 -26.87
N LYS A 10 -20.95 11.44 -27.19
CA LYS A 10 -19.62 11.33 -27.78
C LYS A 10 -18.59 11.12 -26.65
N THR A 11 -18.09 9.91 -26.48
CA THR A 11 -16.93 9.64 -25.64
C THR A 11 -15.70 10.31 -26.28
N ARG A 12 -14.87 10.99 -25.48
CA ARG A 12 -13.53 11.41 -25.92
C ARG A 12 -12.52 10.37 -25.46
N SER A 13 -11.86 9.70 -26.39
CA SER A 13 -10.54 9.12 -26.15
C SER A 13 -9.51 10.25 -26.03
N LEU A 14 -8.44 9.99 -25.29
CA LEU A 14 -7.22 10.80 -25.28
C LEU A 14 -6.11 9.88 -25.78
N GLU A 15 -5.82 9.95 -27.07
CA GLU A 15 -4.71 9.22 -27.69
C GLU A 15 -3.43 10.04 -27.48
N VAL A 16 -2.48 9.47 -26.72
CA VAL A 16 -1.12 10.00 -26.62
C VAL A 16 -0.29 9.31 -27.70
N VAL A 17 -0.13 10.00 -28.83
CA VAL A 17 0.67 9.50 -29.96
C VAL A 17 2.14 9.81 -29.69
N TYR A 18 2.95 8.77 -29.53
CA TYR A 18 4.41 8.86 -29.56
C TYR A 18 4.90 8.82 -31.01
N PRO A 19 5.98 9.55 -31.36
CA PRO A 19 6.55 9.50 -32.71
C PRO A 19 7.18 8.12 -33.00
N PRO A 20 7.23 7.66 -34.27
CA PRO A 20 7.51 6.25 -34.57
C PRO A 20 8.99 5.83 -34.50
N ASP A 21 9.92 6.79 -34.57
CA ASP A 21 11.23 6.56 -35.18
C ASP A 21 12.42 6.38 -34.20
N THR A 22 12.19 5.87 -32.98
CA THR A 22 13.27 5.65 -31.99
C THR A 22 13.16 4.34 -31.21
N ILE A 23 13.12 3.20 -31.91
CA ILE A 23 13.44 1.88 -31.35
C ILE A 23 14.45 1.22 -32.28
N ASP A 24 15.55 0.73 -31.73
CA ASP A 24 16.65 0.08 -32.45
C ASP A 24 16.50 -1.44 -32.34
N ASP A 25 16.33 -2.12 -33.48
CA ASP A 25 15.67 -3.44 -33.60
C ASP A 25 16.54 -4.62 -33.09
N ASP A 26 17.84 -4.39 -32.91
CA ASP A 26 18.83 -5.41 -32.47
C ASP A 26 19.08 -5.45 -30.94
N SER A 27 18.40 -4.60 -30.15
CA SER A 27 18.56 -4.61 -28.69
C SER A 27 17.75 -5.74 -28.02
N ALA A 28 18.39 -6.90 -27.82
CA ALA A 28 17.79 -8.05 -27.14
C ALA A 28 17.20 -7.66 -25.77
N PHE A 29 15.88 -7.86 -25.61
CA PHE A 29 15.09 -7.35 -24.49
C PHE A 29 15.42 -8.08 -23.17
N ASP A 30 16.38 -7.55 -22.41
CA ASP A 30 16.90 -8.15 -21.18
C ASP A 30 15.90 -8.10 -20.01
N ILE A 31 15.02 -9.11 -19.98
CA ILE A 31 14.00 -9.30 -18.94
C ILE A 31 14.58 -9.54 -17.52
N THR A 32 15.91 -9.67 -17.38
CA THR A 32 16.55 -9.78 -16.05
C THR A 32 16.75 -8.42 -15.38
N ARG A 33 16.78 -7.31 -16.16
CA ARG A 33 16.97 -5.95 -15.64
C ARG A 33 15.70 -5.30 -15.09
N PHE A 34 14.54 -5.92 -15.27
CA PHE A 34 13.29 -5.51 -14.63
C PHE A 34 13.29 -5.87 -13.14
N GLN A 35 14.11 -5.15 -12.37
CA GLN A 35 13.86 -4.91 -10.95
C GLN A 35 12.54 -4.13 -10.84
N PRO A 36 11.49 -4.66 -10.19
CA PRO A 36 10.29 -3.89 -9.96
C PRO A 36 10.61 -2.79 -8.93
N TYR A 37 10.58 -1.52 -9.35
CA TYR A 37 10.62 -0.39 -8.43
C TYR A 37 9.34 -0.38 -7.59
N THR A 38 9.35 -1.09 -6.46
CA THR A 38 8.21 -1.28 -5.53
C THR A 38 7.98 -0.08 -4.61
N TYR A 39 8.43 1.10 -5.00
CA TYR A 39 8.24 2.35 -4.26
C TYR A 39 6.87 2.98 -4.59
N ASP A 40 6.18 3.43 -3.54
CA ASP A 40 5.03 4.35 -3.56
C ASP A 40 3.74 3.97 -4.33
N LEU A 41 3.46 2.67 -4.52
CA LEU A 41 2.11 2.22 -4.89
C LEU A 41 1.10 2.21 -3.71
N ILE A 42 1.57 2.20 -2.47
CA ILE A 42 0.72 2.12 -1.27
C ILE A 42 -0.21 3.35 -1.13
N PRO A 43 0.26 4.62 -1.29
CA PRO A 43 -0.61 5.78 -1.16
C PRO A 43 -1.68 5.89 -2.27
N ILE A 44 -1.40 5.35 -3.46
CA ILE A 44 -2.20 5.54 -4.67
C ILE A 44 -3.44 4.64 -4.70
N LEU A 45 -3.32 3.40 -4.20
CA LEU A 45 -4.41 2.42 -4.24
C LEU A 45 -5.47 2.60 -3.15
N ASN A 46 -5.11 3.17 -2.00
CA ASN A 46 -6.01 3.32 -0.84
C ASN A 46 -6.79 4.66 -0.80
N ALA A 47 -6.33 5.70 -1.51
CA ALA A 47 -6.79 7.08 -1.31
C ALA A 47 -7.94 7.56 -2.24
N VAL A 48 -8.47 6.70 -3.12
CA VAL A 48 -9.52 7.05 -4.09
C VAL A 48 -10.56 5.92 -4.17
N PRO A 49 -11.87 6.20 -4.16
CA PRO A 49 -12.91 5.16 -4.21
C PRO A 49 -13.11 4.59 -5.63
N TYR A 50 -12.09 3.94 -6.18
CA TYR A 50 -12.15 3.35 -7.52
C TYR A 50 -13.11 2.15 -7.56
N GLU A 51 -14.26 2.34 -8.22
CA GLU A 51 -15.09 1.23 -8.71
C GLU A 51 -14.44 0.62 -9.96
N ILE A 52 -13.51 -0.30 -9.74
CA ILE A 52 -12.61 -0.85 -10.76
C ILE A 52 -13.36 -1.79 -11.74
N PHE A 53 -13.68 -1.30 -12.93
CA PHE A 53 -14.11 -2.08 -14.10
C PHE A 53 -12.94 -2.25 -15.10
N ILE A 54 -12.05 -3.20 -14.84
CA ILE A 54 -10.98 -3.53 -15.79
C ILE A 54 -11.52 -4.40 -16.91
N LYS A 55 -11.19 -4.03 -18.14
CA LYS A 55 -11.12 -4.95 -19.26
C LYS A 55 -9.65 -5.30 -19.41
N ILE A 56 -9.29 -6.56 -19.15
CA ILE A 56 -7.92 -7.03 -19.26
C ILE A 56 -7.75 -7.77 -20.57
N TYR A 57 -6.81 -7.27 -21.37
CA TYR A 57 -6.15 -8.06 -22.39
C TYR A 57 -4.92 -8.71 -21.76
N LEU A 58 -4.89 -10.05 -21.77
CA LEU A 58 -3.68 -10.83 -21.50
C LEU A 58 -3.01 -11.09 -22.84
N ALA A 59 -1.83 -10.51 -23.05
CA ALA A 59 -1.05 -10.80 -24.24
C ALA A 59 -0.31 -12.13 -24.04
N TRP A 60 -0.92 -13.22 -24.49
CA TRP A 60 -0.22 -14.50 -24.68
C TRP A 60 -0.55 -15.07 -26.05
N ALA A 61 0.49 -15.26 -26.88
CA ALA A 61 0.35 -15.72 -28.26
C ALA A 61 0.01 -17.23 -28.29
N GLY A 62 -1.26 -17.57 -28.03
CA GLY A 62 -1.73 -18.96 -28.09
C GLY A 62 -3.12 -19.27 -27.54
N PHE A 63 -3.78 -18.38 -26.77
CA PHE A 63 -5.09 -18.69 -26.17
C PHE A 63 -6.27 -17.97 -26.85
N PRO A 64 -7.31 -18.70 -27.33
CA PRO A 64 -8.49 -18.10 -27.95
C PRO A 64 -9.51 -17.61 -26.91
N GLU A 65 -9.89 -16.33 -27.02
CA GLU A 65 -11.06 -15.60 -26.46
C GLU A 65 -11.37 -15.68 -24.95
N ASN A 66 -10.75 -16.58 -24.19
CA ASN A 66 -11.04 -16.83 -22.77
C ASN A 66 -10.22 -15.90 -21.86
N ALA A 67 -10.66 -14.66 -21.69
CA ALA A 67 -10.08 -13.76 -20.69
C ALA A 67 -10.19 -14.34 -19.26
N ILE A 68 -9.13 -14.21 -18.47
CA ILE A 68 -9.15 -14.56 -17.04
C ILE A 68 -10.10 -13.61 -16.31
N SER A 69 -10.93 -14.15 -15.39
CA SER A 69 -11.98 -13.36 -14.74
C SER A 69 -11.42 -12.25 -13.85
N MET A 70 -12.14 -11.14 -13.78
CA MET A 70 -11.64 -9.95 -13.08
C MET A 70 -11.46 -10.11 -11.57
N GLU A 71 -12.12 -11.10 -10.98
CA GLU A 71 -11.99 -11.44 -9.57
C GLU A 71 -10.60 -12.02 -9.25
N VAL A 72 -10.00 -12.74 -10.19
CA VAL A 72 -8.65 -13.34 -10.06
C VAL A 72 -7.58 -12.27 -10.06
N ILE A 73 -7.56 -11.39 -11.08
CA ILE A 73 -6.45 -10.46 -11.27
C ILE A 73 -6.49 -9.30 -10.26
N LYS A 74 -7.66 -9.02 -9.65
CA LYS A 74 -7.80 -8.13 -8.48
C LYS A 74 -7.22 -8.76 -7.20
N GLY A 75 -5.88 -8.89 -7.15
CA GLY A 75 -5.13 -9.41 -5.99
C GLY A 75 -4.41 -10.74 -6.21
N GLY A 76 -4.50 -11.35 -7.40
CA GLY A 76 -3.76 -12.56 -7.76
C GLY A 76 -2.30 -12.33 -8.20
N GLY A 77 -1.87 -11.07 -8.30
CA GLY A 77 -0.51 -10.69 -8.70
C GLY A 77 -0.10 -11.17 -10.10
N GLY A 78 1.21 -11.26 -10.33
CA GLY A 78 1.82 -11.71 -11.58
C GLY A 78 1.78 -13.23 -11.83
N GLN A 79 0.84 -13.95 -11.21
CA GLN A 79 0.78 -15.42 -11.21
C GLN A 79 0.06 -16.03 -12.43
N PHE A 80 -0.45 -15.20 -13.36
CA PHE A 80 -1.37 -15.64 -14.41
C PHE A 80 -1.04 -15.14 -15.83
N GLY A 81 0.06 -14.40 -16.02
CA GLY A 81 0.44 -13.82 -17.31
C GLY A 81 0.81 -12.34 -17.23
N VAL A 82 1.10 -11.75 -18.40
CA VAL A 82 1.32 -10.31 -18.56
C VAL A 82 -0.02 -9.63 -18.87
N VAL A 83 -0.45 -8.73 -17.99
CA VAL A 83 -1.53 -7.78 -18.29
C VAL A 83 -0.95 -6.62 -19.08
N VAL A 84 -1.47 -6.37 -20.28
CA VAL A 84 -0.99 -5.27 -21.14
C VAL A 84 -1.88 -4.01 -21.08
N GLU A 85 -3.11 -4.12 -20.59
CA GLU A 85 -4.01 -2.98 -20.41
C GLU A 85 -4.79 -3.07 -19.08
N PHE A 86 -4.87 -1.94 -18.38
CA PHE A 86 -5.78 -1.73 -17.24
C PHE A 86 -6.76 -0.60 -17.56
N VAL A 87 -7.94 -0.91 -18.07
CA VAL A 87 -9.04 0.06 -18.14
C VAL A 87 -9.53 0.38 -16.72
N LEU A 88 -9.63 1.66 -16.35
CA LEU A 88 -10.06 2.07 -14.99
C LEU A 88 -11.14 3.17 -15.06
N ARG A 89 -12.12 3.11 -14.15
CA ARG A 89 -13.12 4.16 -13.97
C ARG A 89 -12.56 5.23 -13.03
N ALA A 90 -12.21 6.39 -13.57
CA ALA A 90 -11.85 7.55 -12.77
C ALA A 90 -13.06 8.13 -12.01
N PHE A 91 -12.78 8.73 -10.85
CA PHE A 91 -13.73 9.46 -10.00
C PHE A 91 -13.40 10.96 -10.05
N PRO A 92 -14.31 11.85 -9.61
CA PRO A 92 -13.98 13.28 -9.47
C PRO A 92 -12.71 13.45 -8.63
N HIS A 93 -11.83 14.35 -9.08
CA HIS A 93 -10.56 14.59 -8.40
C HIS A 93 -10.79 15.07 -6.96
N ALA A 94 -10.21 14.37 -5.98
CA ALA A 94 -10.43 14.63 -4.56
C ALA A 94 -9.51 15.70 -3.95
N GLY A 95 -8.59 16.26 -4.74
CA GLY A 95 -7.74 17.37 -4.33
C GLY A 95 -8.40 18.73 -4.52
N PRO A 96 -7.82 19.80 -3.97
CA PRO A 96 -6.52 19.83 -3.28
C PRO A 96 -6.52 19.07 -1.95
N TYR A 97 -5.34 18.62 -1.54
CA TYR A 97 -5.12 17.79 -0.35
C TYR A 97 -4.24 18.55 0.65
N THR A 98 -4.54 18.51 1.94
CA THR A 98 -3.59 18.92 2.98
C THR A 98 -2.77 17.71 3.40
N SER A 99 -1.45 17.81 3.35
CA SER A 99 -0.51 16.72 3.65
C SER A 99 0.80 17.24 4.25
N GLY A 100 1.60 16.36 4.88
CA GLY A 100 2.93 16.72 5.39
C GLY A 100 3.39 15.90 6.60
N ILE A 101 4.00 16.57 7.58
CA ILE A 101 4.62 15.99 8.80
C ILE A 101 4.24 16.80 10.05
N MET A 102 4.06 16.10 11.17
CA MET A 102 4.08 16.62 12.55
C MET A 102 5.01 15.76 13.42
N ALA A 103 6.28 16.13 13.58
CA ALA A 103 7.31 15.36 14.27
C ALA A 103 7.35 15.52 15.79
N TYR A 104 7.18 14.44 16.55
CA TYR A 104 7.27 14.39 18.02
C TYR A 104 8.48 13.58 18.51
N SER A 105 8.84 13.81 19.78
CA SER A 105 9.80 13.00 20.52
C SER A 105 9.27 11.57 20.69
N GLY A 106 10.18 10.59 20.72
CA GLY A 106 9.89 9.22 21.12
C GLY A 106 9.16 9.06 22.46
N THR A 107 9.30 10.05 23.36
CA THR A 107 8.58 10.10 24.66
C THR A 107 7.07 10.28 24.51
N GLU A 108 6.60 10.92 23.43
CA GLU A 108 5.18 11.24 23.23
C GLU A 108 4.34 10.06 22.76
N ILE A 109 4.95 8.88 22.63
CA ILE A 109 4.32 7.64 22.20
C ILE A 109 2.99 7.37 22.94
N ASN A 110 2.96 7.52 24.26
CA ASN A 110 1.76 7.22 25.06
C ASN A 110 0.69 8.32 24.97
N ASN A 111 1.09 9.59 24.86
CA ASN A 111 0.17 10.69 24.68
C ASN A 111 -0.53 10.59 23.32
N MET A 112 0.27 10.36 22.27
CA MET A 112 -0.18 10.26 20.88
C MET A 112 -1.15 9.10 20.66
N LEU A 113 -0.92 7.95 21.35
CA LEU A 113 -1.83 6.80 21.41
C LEU A 113 -3.28 7.20 21.69
N ASN A 114 -3.44 7.93 22.80
CA ASN A 114 -4.74 8.33 23.34
C ASN A 114 -5.44 9.31 22.39
N VAL A 115 -4.69 10.23 21.77
CA VAL A 115 -5.27 11.19 20.82
C VAL A 115 -5.75 10.49 19.54
N ILE A 116 -5.07 9.46 19.03
CA ILE A 116 -5.55 8.72 17.85
C ILE A 116 -6.80 7.92 18.17
N GLN A 117 -6.85 7.31 19.36
CA GLN A 117 -8.02 6.56 19.81
C GLN A 117 -9.26 7.45 19.76
N ASN A 118 -9.17 8.65 20.33
CA ASN A 118 -10.26 9.65 20.31
C ASN A 118 -10.51 10.19 18.88
N TRP A 119 -9.45 10.52 18.13
CA TRP A 119 -9.55 11.06 16.77
C TRP A 119 -10.30 10.11 15.81
N LYS A 120 -10.03 8.80 15.92
CA LYS A 120 -10.67 7.75 15.13
C LYS A 120 -12.18 7.66 15.31
N GLU A 121 -12.74 8.13 16.41
CA GLU A 121 -14.19 8.22 16.62
C GLU A 121 -14.85 9.22 15.65
N THR A 122 -14.06 10.15 15.10
CA THR A 122 -14.48 11.18 14.14
C THR A 122 -13.90 11.01 12.73
N GLN A 123 -13.03 10.02 12.50
CA GLN A 123 -12.39 9.78 11.20
C GLN A 123 -13.41 9.37 10.13
N THR A 124 -13.37 10.04 8.98
CA THR A 124 -14.13 9.67 7.79
C THR A 124 -13.20 9.09 6.71
N TYR A 125 -13.73 8.76 5.53
CA TYR A 125 -12.91 8.39 4.37
C TYR A 125 -12.12 9.57 3.77
N GLN A 126 -12.41 10.81 4.20
CA GLN A 126 -11.72 12.01 3.70
C GLN A 126 -10.37 12.26 4.41
N GLU A 127 -10.09 11.52 5.49
CA GLU A 127 -8.86 11.61 6.29
C GLU A 127 -8.13 10.26 6.37
N LYS A 128 -6.80 10.30 6.36
CA LYS A 128 -5.95 9.22 6.87
C LYS A 128 -4.76 9.78 7.62
N LEU A 129 -4.23 8.99 8.55
CA LEU A 129 -2.90 9.20 9.13
C LEU A 129 -2.02 8.05 8.66
N THR A 130 -1.04 8.33 7.81
CA THR A 130 0.00 7.37 7.44
C THR A 130 1.16 7.51 8.41
N ILE A 131 1.78 6.38 8.71
CA ILE A 131 2.50 6.13 9.95
C ILE A 131 3.85 5.57 9.62
N GLN A 132 4.87 5.91 10.42
CA GLN A 132 6.05 5.07 10.54
C GLN A 132 6.85 5.35 11.83
N PHE A 133 7.90 4.57 12.10
CA PHE A 133 8.99 4.86 13.03
C PHE A 133 10.27 5.15 12.26
N SER A 134 11.04 6.16 12.65
CA SER A 134 12.42 6.32 12.15
C SER A 134 13.31 7.13 13.09
N ARG A 135 14.62 7.04 12.83
CA ARG A 135 15.66 7.90 13.42
C ARG A 135 16.06 8.94 12.37
N PRO A 136 15.37 10.08 12.24
CA PRO A 136 15.69 11.08 11.22
C PRO A 136 17.07 11.70 11.45
N GLY A 137 17.81 11.93 10.36
CA GLY A 137 19.04 12.70 10.39
C GLY A 137 18.79 14.19 10.74
N PRO A 138 19.81 14.93 11.21
CA PRO A 138 21.19 14.49 11.43
C PRO A 138 21.42 13.83 12.79
N HIS A 139 20.43 13.82 13.69
CA HIS A 139 20.62 13.42 15.09
C HIS A 139 20.22 11.98 15.43
N PHE A 140 19.55 11.27 14.52
CA PHE A 140 19.19 9.85 14.63
C PHE A 140 18.52 9.44 15.96
N LYS A 141 17.77 10.36 16.57
CA LYS A 141 16.99 10.10 17.78
C LYS A 141 15.72 9.33 17.44
N PRO A 142 15.29 8.33 18.24
CA PRO A 142 13.99 7.69 18.08
C PRO A 142 12.88 8.74 18.04
N SER A 143 12.16 8.80 16.93
CA SER A 143 11.15 9.83 16.69
C SER A 143 9.85 9.23 16.15
N VAL A 144 8.72 9.87 16.50
CA VAL A 144 7.35 9.50 16.13
C VAL A 144 6.65 10.77 15.67
N MET A 145 6.20 10.85 14.43
CA MET A 145 6.07 12.08 13.67
C MET A 145 4.94 12.04 12.59
N ILE A 146 3.68 12.36 12.91
CA ILE A 146 2.51 12.00 12.09
C ILE A 146 2.54 12.52 10.63
N MET A 147 2.21 11.67 9.65
CA MET A 147 1.96 12.08 8.25
C MET A 147 0.45 12.13 7.95
N PRO A 148 -0.23 13.29 8.11
CA PRO A 148 -1.63 13.42 7.81
C PRO A 148 -1.90 13.51 6.31
N TRP A 149 -3.10 13.12 5.91
CA TRP A 149 -3.69 13.45 4.61
C TRP A 149 -5.16 13.78 4.80
N VAL A 150 -5.61 14.91 4.24
CA VAL A 150 -7.01 15.38 4.27
C VAL A 150 -7.39 15.80 2.86
N SER A 151 -8.47 15.24 2.32
CA SER A 151 -9.00 15.54 0.98
C SER A 151 -9.96 16.72 0.94
N HIS A 152 -10.13 17.30 -0.25
CA HIS A 152 -10.97 18.47 -0.54
C HIS A 152 -10.63 19.74 0.28
N ASP A 153 -9.44 19.82 0.87
CA ASP A 153 -9.10 20.80 1.92
C ASP A 153 -8.31 22.00 1.35
N LYS A 154 -9.00 22.83 0.58
CA LYS A 154 -8.41 23.92 -0.21
C LYS A 154 -7.74 25.02 0.61
N ASP A 155 -8.32 25.39 1.75
CA ASP A 155 -7.93 26.56 2.54
C ASP A 155 -7.46 26.17 3.97
N CYS A 156 -7.09 24.88 4.13
CA CYS A 156 -6.77 24.18 5.39
C CYS A 156 -7.88 24.18 6.46
N GLU A 157 -9.12 24.56 6.15
CA GLU A 157 -10.21 24.61 7.15
C GLU A 157 -10.54 23.23 7.74
N ARG A 158 -10.50 22.16 6.93
CA ARG A 158 -10.79 20.81 7.43
C ARG A 158 -9.61 20.24 8.21
N SER A 159 -8.38 20.42 7.74
CA SER A 159 -7.17 19.98 8.47
C SER A 159 -6.95 20.74 9.78
N LYS A 160 -7.27 22.05 9.88
CA LYS A 160 -7.26 22.79 11.15
C LYS A 160 -8.09 22.08 12.22
N ILE A 161 -9.29 21.64 11.87
CA ILE A 161 -10.18 20.90 12.78
C ILE A 161 -9.62 19.50 13.04
N VAL A 162 -9.44 18.71 11.98
CA VAL A 162 -9.03 17.29 12.02
C VAL A 162 -7.69 17.09 12.74
N LEU A 163 -6.75 18.03 12.61
CA LEU A 163 -5.40 17.90 13.18
C LEU A 163 -5.21 18.71 14.47
N SER A 164 -6.19 19.51 14.91
CA SER A 164 -6.11 20.25 16.18
C SER A 164 -5.75 19.39 17.42
N PRO A 165 -6.16 18.11 17.57
CA PRO A 165 -5.77 17.31 18.72
C PRO A 165 -4.25 17.06 18.77
N PHE A 166 -3.64 16.89 17.59
CA PHE A 166 -2.21 16.66 17.38
C PHE A 166 -1.36 17.94 17.42
N LEU A 167 -2.01 19.11 17.59
CA LEU A 167 -1.39 20.43 17.68
C LEU A 167 -1.70 21.12 19.02
N SER A 168 -2.20 20.36 20.00
CA SER A 168 -2.53 20.82 21.34
C SER A 168 -1.27 21.09 22.18
N GLU A 169 -1.40 21.88 23.27
CA GLU A 169 -0.27 22.14 24.17
C GLU A 169 0.25 20.86 24.85
N SER A 170 -0.63 19.89 25.08
CA SER A 170 -0.32 18.53 25.55
C SER A 170 0.32 17.61 24.49
N MET A 171 0.46 18.08 23.24
CA MET A 171 0.99 17.30 22.12
C MET A 171 1.64 18.21 21.09
N LYS A 172 2.73 18.87 21.47
CA LYS A 172 3.43 19.79 20.58
C LYS A 172 4.48 19.06 19.72
N PRO A 173 4.42 19.12 18.38
CA PRO A 173 5.49 18.60 17.55
C PRO A 173 6.77 19.44 17.70
N ALA A 174 7.91 18.75 17.81
CA ALA A 174 9.26 19.30 17.76
C ALA A 174 9.65 19.84 16.36
N PHE A 175 9.03 19.34 15.30
CA PHE A 175 9.12 19.90 13.94
C PHE A 175 7.78 19.71 13.22
N GLN A 176 7.32 20.66 12.42
CA GLN A 176 6.08 20.53 11.65
C GLN A 176 6.24 21.14 10.26
N LYS A 177 5.73 20.45 9.24
CA LYS A 177 5.62 20.96 7.88
C LYS A 177 4.39 20.35 7.23
N ILE A 178 3.27 21.09 7.27
CA ILE A 178 2.01 20.73 6.61
C ILE A 178 1.71 21.78 5.56
N ALA A 179 1.26 21.36 4.38
CA ALA A 179 0.84 22.27 3.31
C ALA A 179 -0.33 21.68 2.51
N THR A 180 -1.11 22.56 1.89
CA THR A 180 -2.03 22.19 0.81
C THR A 180 -1.22 21.93 -0.46
N VAL A 181 -1.48 20.80 -1.11
CA VAL A 181 -0.90 20.42 -2.41
C VAL A 181 -2.01 20.08 -3.40
N GLN A 182 -1.78 20.34 -4.68
CA GLN A 182 -2.85 20.25 -5.68
C GLN A 182 -3.31 18.81 -5.93
N ASP A 183 -2.39 17.86 -6.00
CA ASP A 183 -2.66 16.48 -6.41
C ASP A 183 -1.83 15.43 -5.64
N MET A 184 -2.15 14.15 -5.86
CA MET A 184 -1.45 13.03 -5.21
C MET A 184 -0.04 12.78 -5.74
N LEU A 185 0.29 13.25 -6.96
CA LEU A 185 1.65 13.17 -7.51
C LEU A 185 2.58 14.11 -6.74
N THR A 186 2.07 15.28 -6.37
CA THR A 186 2.73 16.22 -5.47
C THR A 186 2.88 15.63 -4.07
N VAL A 187 1.90 14.85 -3.57
CA VAL A 187 2.04 14.13 -2.28
C VAL A 187 3.13 13.06 -2.33
N SER A 188 3.17 12.22 -3.37
CA SER A 188 4.15 11.13 -3.46
C SER A 188 5.59 11.64 -3.53
N HIS A 189 5.85 12.72 -4.29
CA HIS A 189 7.19 13.32 -4.35
C HIS A 189 7.49 14.30 -3.21
N ALA A 190 6.48 14.77 -2.47
CA ALA A 190 6.72 15.45 -1.20
C ALA A 190 7.27 14.47 -0.14
N ALA A 191 6.92 13.18 -0.21
CA ALA A 191 7.37 12.14 0.72
C ALA A 191 8.91 11.99 0.74
N ASP A 192 9.59 12.15 -0.41
CA ASP A 192 11.06 12.16 -0.50
C ASP A 192 11.71 13.16 0.46
N ALA A 193 11.08 14.32 0.64
CA ALA A 193 11.49 15.36 1.58
C ALA A 193 10.74 15.30 2.93
N ALA A 194 9.98 14.23 3.17
CA ALA A 194 9.00 14.15 4.25
C ALA A 194 8.83 12.78 4.95
N PHE A 195 9.76 11.82 4.81
CA PHE A 195 9.75 10.54 5.57
C PHE A 195 10.12 10.67 7.07
N ALA A 196 9.59 11.70 7.74
CA ALA A 196 9.54 11.87 9.18
C ALA A 196 8.08 11.61 9.64
N VAL A 197 7.86 10.50 10.34
CA VAL A 197 6.68 9.59 10.32
C VAL A 197 6.02 9.07 11.65
N ALA A 198 4.66 8.80 11.75
CA ALA A 198 3.85 8.13 12.86
C ALA A 198 2.28 8.12 12.65
N PRO A 199 1.34 7.49 13.45
CA PRO A 199 1.43 6.88 14.81
C PRO A 199 0.78 5.47 15.12
N GLN A 200 0.02 5.20 16.21
CA GLN A 200 0.04 3.87 16.89
C GLN A 200 -0.78 2.63 16.43
N LEU A 201 -0.06 1.55 16.03
CA LEU A 201 -0.11 0.18 16.61
C LEU A 201 1.34 -0.26 16.90
N LEU A 202 1.91 0.30 17.97
CA LEU A 202 3.32 0.70 17.93
C LEU A 202 4.13 0.45 19.20
N LEU A 203 3.56 0.38 20.42
CA LEU A 203 4.38 0.52 21.64
C LEU A 203 5.35 -0.65 21.89
N SER A 204 4.90 -1.91 21.78
CA SER A 204 5.80 -3.07 21.85
C SER A 204 6.76 -3.16 20.66
N VAL A 205 6.33 -2.66 19.49
CA VAL A 205 7.11 -2.60 18.26
C VAL A 205 8.20 -1.51 18.35
N TRP A 206 7.91 -0.41 19.04
CA TRP A 206 8.81 0.70 19.36
C TRP A 206 9.97 0.21 20.19
N GLU A 207 9.67 -0.45 21.30
CA GLU A 207 10.68 -0.89 22.27
C GLU A 207 11.67 -1.85 21.60
N LYS A 208 11.17 -2.79 20.79
CA LYS A 208 12.00 -3.68 19.97
C LYS A 208 12.82 -2.96 18.90
N TRP A 209 12.22 -2.04 18.14
CA TRP A 209 12.90 -1.31 17.07
C TRP A 209 13.91 -0.27 17.58
N ALA A 210 13.56 0.46 18.64
CA ALA A 210 14.42 1.45 19.26
C ALA A 210 15.66 0.78 19.86
N ALA A 211 15.50 -0.32 20.60
CA ALA A 211 16.62 -1.10 21.13
C ALA A 211 17.54 -1.60 20.00
N PHE A 212 16.99 -2.32 19.01
CA PHE A 212 17.78 -2.86 17.91
C PHE A 212 18.55 -1.78 17.12
N THR A 213 17.97 -0.59 16.94
CA THR A 213 18.60 0.53 16.21
C THR A 213 19.47 1.44 17.08
N GLU A 214 19.52 1.28 18.40
CA GLU A 214 20.47 2.02 19.24
C GLU A 214 21.87 1.41 19.07
N ASP A 215 21.97 0.09 19.26
CA ASP A 215 23.21 -0.69 19.28
C ASP A 215 23.83 -0.95 17.89
N ASN A 216 23.08 -0.73 16.80
CA ASN A 216 23.52 -1.04 15.43
C ASN A 216 23.44 0.21 14.54
N GLU A 217 24.58 0.87 14.29
CA GLU A 217 24.60 2.17 13.60
C GLU A 217 24.15 2.10 12.12
N ASP A 218 24.63 1.09 11.39
CA ASP A 218 24.38 0.84 9.96
C ASP A 218 22.88 0.74 9.62
N VAL A 219 22.10 0.17 10.55
CA VAL A 219 20.67 -0.10 10.36
C VAL A 219 19.76 0.98 10.95
N ARG A 220 20.30 2.11 11.46
CA ARG A 220 19.50 3.24 12.00
C ARG A 220 18.54 3.87 11.00
N GLY A 221 18.80 3.71 9.70
CA GLY A 221 17.86 4.09 8.64
C GLY A 221 16.61 3.20 8.54
N SER A 222 16.55 2.09 9.27
CA SER A 222 15.41 1.16 9.26
C SER A 222 14.14 1.81 9.79
N ALA A 223 13.04 1.50 9.11
CA ALA A 223 11.76 2.14 9.29
C ALA A 223 10.64 1.11 9.40
N ILE A 224 9.52 1.46 10.02
CA ILE A 224 8.34 0.59 10.07
C ILE A 224 7.12 1.45 9.86
N LEU A 225 6.26 1.15 8.89
CA LEU A 225 5.09 1.93 8.48
C LEU A 225 3.77 1.27 8.86
N TRP A 226 2.73 2.07 9.06
CA TRP A 226 1.32 1.65 9.13
C TRP A 226 0.44 2.62 8.32
N ASP A 227 -0.80 2.22 8.03
CA ASP A 227 -1.77 3.07 7.32
C ASP A 227 -3.11 3.09 8.07
N ILE A 228 -3.36 4.12 8.90
CA ILE A 228 -4.68 4.39 9.50
C ILE A 228 -5.51 5.21 8.49
N THR A 229 -5.77 4.57 7.35
CA THR A 229 -6.87 4.88 6.44
C THR A 229 -8.14 4.21 6.98
N SER A 230 -9.30 4.89 6.89
CA SER A 230 -10.57 4.32 7.35
C SER A 230 -10.95 3.06 6.56
N PRO A 231 -11.11 1.88 7.20
CA PRO A 231 -11.30 0.62 6.49
C PRO A 231 -12.70 0.46 5.86
N ALA A 232 -13.65 1.35 6.17
CA ALA A 232 -15.07 1.21 5.80
C ALA A 232 -15.28 0.90 4.30
N LYS A 233 -14.61 1.65 3.41
CA LYS A 233 -14.72 1.44 1.95
C LYS A 233 -14.08 0.13 1.46
N MET A 234 -13.06 -0.37 2.15
CA MET A 234 -12.45 -1.67 1.85
C MET A 234 -13.37 -2.84 2.23
N THR A 235 -14.16 -2.68 3.30
CA THR A 235 -15.12 -3.66 3.83
C THR A 235 -16.47 -3.70 3.11
N GLU A 236 -16.77 -2.73 2.24
CA GLU A 236 -17.96 -2.77 1.36
C GLU A 236 -17.87 -3.85 0.25
N VAL A 237 -16.68 -4.39 0.00
CA VAL A 237 -16.45 -5.47 -0.98
C VAL A 237 -16.41 -6.82 -0.26
N ALA A 238 -17.28 -7.74 -0.64
CA ALA A 238 -17.39 -9.07 -0.04
C ALA A 238 -16.09 -9.90 -0.16
N GLU A 239 -15.84 -10.75 0.84
CA GLU A 239 -14.78 -11.77 0.79
C GLU A 239 -14.99 -12.68 -0.44
N GLY A 240 -13.93 -12.95 -1.20
CA GLY A 240 -13.99 -13.76 -2.42
C GLY A 240 -14.42 -13.03 -3.70
N ALA A 241 -15.05 -11.85 -3.63
CA ALA A 241 -15.36 -11.04 -4.83
C ALA A 241 -14.09 -10.50 -5.53
N THR A 242 -12.93 -10.64 -4.89
CA THR A 242 -11.59 -10.37 -5.41
C THR A 242 -10.62 -11.36 -4.80
N ALA A 243 -9.49 -11.63 -5.46
CA ALA A 243 -8.38 -12.43 -4.92
C ALA A 243 -7.70 -11.79 -3.70
N LEU A 244 -7.82 -10.46 -3.51
CA LEU A 244 -7.50 -9.81 -2.23
C LEU A 244 -8.43 -10.34 -1.12
N LYS A 245 -7.88 -11.18 -0.25
CA LYS A 245 -8.62 -11.89 0.81
C LYS A 245 -9.13 -11.00 1.94
N THR A 246 -8.39 -9.97 2.35
CA THR A 246 -8.62 -9.30 3.64
C THR A 246 -9.70 -8.23 3.49
N ARG A 247 -10.95 -8.60 3.81
CA ARG A 247 -12.16 -7.76 3.71
C ARG A 247 -12.81 -7.44 5.07
N VAL A 248 -12.07 -7.61 6.15
CA VAL A 248 -12.44 -7.20 7.52
C VAL A 248 -11.83 -5.83 7.87
N PRO A 249 -12.31 -5.11 8.89
CA PRO A 249 -11.62 -3.92 9.39
C PRO A 249 -10.21 -4.25 9.88
N HIS A 250 -9.20 -3.59 9.34
CA HIS A 250 -7.79 -3.72 9.73
C HIS A 250 -6.99 -2.51 9.22
N TYR A 251 -5.73 -2.41 9.62
CA TYR A 251 -4.75 -1.47 9.10
C TYR A 251 -3.56 -2.25 8.51
N TRP A 252 -2.95 -1.71 7.46
CA TRP A 252 -1.72 -2.29 6.92
C TRP A 252 -0.52 -1.88 7.78
N MET A 253 0.49 -2.76 7.84
CA MET A 253 1.81 -2.48 8.40
C MET A 253 2.89 -2.98 7.43
N ALA A 254 3.96 -2.22 7.25
CA ALA A 254 5.14 -2.62 6.48
C ALA A 254 6.42 -2.40 7.32
N ILE A 255 7.23 -3.43 7.50
CA ILE A 255 8.54 -3.32 8.18
C ILE A 255 9.62 -3.17 7.10
N GLN A 256 10.30 -2.03 7.06
CA GLN A 256 11.39 -1.75 6.13
C GLN A 256 12.75 -1.78 6.86
N GLY A 257 13.39 -2.93 6.83
CA GLY A 257 14.82 -3.01 7.14
C GLY A 257 15.64 -2.19 6.13
N ARG A 258 16.59 -1.40 6.61
CA ARG A 258 17.61 -0.73 5.78
C ARG A 258 18.99 -1.06 6.33
N SER A 259 19.93 -1.26 5.42
CA SER A 259 21.36 -1.45 5.69
C SER A 259 22.15 -0.69 4.63
N THR A 260 23.34 -0.18 4.97
CA THR A 260 24.30 0.37 4.00
C THR A 260 25.45 -0.59 3.71
N THR A 261 25.57 -1.70 4.45
CA THR A 261 26.56 -2.77 4.21
C THR A 261 25.91 -4.14 4.03
N ASP A 262 26.58 -5.03 3.29
CA ASP A 262 26.19 -6.45 3.17
C ASP A 262 26.26 -7.20 4.52
N ALA A 263 27.19 -6.81 5.39
CA ALA A 263 27.44 -7.47 6.68
C ALA A 263 26.20 -7.45 7.60
N SER A 264 25.42 -6.37 7.55
CA SER A 264 24.21 -6.20 8.37
C SER A 264 22.93 -6.71 7.67
N VAL A 265 22.99 -7.22 6.43
CA VAL A 265 21.81 -7.75 5.71
C VAL A 265 21.21 -8.97 6.42
N ALA A 266 22.04 -9.84 6.99
CA ALA A 266 21.58 -11.00 7.74
C ALA A 266 20.91 -10.62 9.07
N SER A 267 21.50 -9.68 9.82
CA SER A 267 20.95 -9.23 11.10
C SER A 267 19.67 -8.42 10.92
N ILE A 268 19.59 -7.55 9.90
CA ILE A 268 18.35 -6.81 9.62
C ILE A 268 17.23 -7.75 9.15
N LYS A 269 17.48 -8.73 8.25
CA LYS A 269 16.44 -9.69 7.84
C LYS A 269 15.93 -10.49 9.04
N ALA A 270 16.83 -10.96 9.91
CA ALA A 270 16.46 -11.67 11.13
C ALA A 270 15.61 -10.78 12.07
N PHE A 271 16.01 -9.53 12.29
CA PHE A 271 15.23 -8.57 13.09
C PHE A 271 13.84 -8.32 12.49
N THR A 272 13.75 -8.00 11.20
CA THR A 272 12.46 -7.70 10.54
C THR A 272 11.52 -8.90 10.58
N SER A 273 12.02 -10.12 10.36
CA SER A 273 11.22 -11.33 10.50
C SER A 273 10.76 -11.56 11.93
N SER A 274 11.62 -11.36 12.94
CA SER A 274 11.22 -11.48 14.35
C SER A 274 10.12 -10.50 14.75
N LEU A 275 10.09 -9.32 14.11
CA LEU A 275 9.13 -8.26 14.39
C LEU A 275 7.81 -8.48 13.65
N VAL A 276 7.85 -8.99 12.41
CA VAL A 276 6.67 -9.51 11.70
C VAL A 276 5.99 -10.59 12.54
N THR A 277 6.75 -11.62 12.97
CA THR A 277 6.23 -12.72 13.78
C THR A 277 5.56 -12.19 15.04
N HIS A 278 6.25 -11.32 15.78
CA HIS A 278 5.69 -10.71 16.99
C HIS A 278 4.39 -9.94 16.76
N VAL A 279 4.26 -9.20 15.65
CA VAL A 279 3.01 -8.47 15.35
C VAL A 279 1.89 -9.42 14.91
N ARG A 280 2.20 -10.47 14.13
CA ARG A 280 1.22 -11.52 13.79
C ARG A 280 0.70 -12.25 15.03
N GLU A 281 1.61 -12.63 15.95
CA GLU A 281 1.30 -13.25 17.24
C GLU A 281 0.39 -12.35 18.09
N ASN A 282 0.81 -11.12 18.41
CA ASN A 282 -0.01 -10.18 19.18
C ASN A 282 -1.36 -9.91 18.52
N ASN A 283 -1.42 -9.77 17.19
CA ASN A 283 -2.69 -9.57 16.50
C ASN A 283 -3.60 -10.79 16.61
N ALA A 284 -3.05 -12.00 16.51
CA ALA A 284 -3.80 -13.24 16.67
C ALA A 284 -4.32 -13.42 18.11
N GLU A 285 -3.53 -13.06 19.12
CA GLU A 285 -3.94 -13.05 20.53
C GLU A 285 -5.05 -12.01 20.79
N LEU A 286 -4.86 -10.76 20.34
CA LEU A 286 -5.78 -9.64 20.61
C LEU A 286 -7.08 -9.69 19.81
N SER A 287 -7.08 -10.26 18.60
CA SER A 287 -8.26 -10.32 17.71
C SER A 287 -8.81 -11.73 17.49
N GLY A 288 -8.21 -12.75 18.11
CA GLY A 288 -8.54 -14.16 17.90
C GLY A 288 -8.19 -14.70 16.51
N LYS A 289 -7.47 -13.93 15.67
CA LYS A 289 -7.22 -14.27 14.27
C LYS A 289 -5.94 -13.63 13.72
N ASP A 290 -5.14 -14.43 13.02
CA ASP A 290 -4.12 -13.91 12.12
C ASP A 290 -4.77 -13.49 10.77
N LEU A 291 -4.44 -12.29 10.30
CA LEU A 291 -4.89 -11.79 9.00
C LEU A 291 -3.95 -12.22 7.86
N GLY A 292 -2.71 -12.63 8.18
CA GLY A 292 -1.66 -12.98 7.24
C GLY A 292 -1.14 -11.78 6.44
N TRP A 293 -0.59 -12.05 5.27
CA TRP A 293 0.17 -11.11 4.46
C TRP A 293 -0.65 -10.35 3.42
N PHE A 294 -0.20 -9.14 3.11
CA PHE A 294 -0.59 -8.42 1.89
C PHE A 294 0.38 -8.79 0.76
N LEU A 295 -0.13 -9.25 -0.39
CA LEU A 295 0.70 -9.71 -1.52
C LEU A 295 1.72 -8.65 -1.99
N SER A 296 1.37 -7.36 -1.96
CA SER A 296 2.27 -6.28 -2.37
C SER A 296 3.39 -5.96 -1.37
N MET A 297 3.41 -6.61 -0.20
CA MET A 297 4.46 -6.50 0.82
C MET A 297 5.21 -7.83 1.04
N ALA A 298 4.76 -8.91 0.40
CA ALA A 298 5.35 -10.24 0.48
C ALA A 298 6.72 -10.29 -0.22
N GLN A 299 7.68 -11.00 0.39
CA GLN A 299 9.04 -11.20 -0.12
C GLN A 299 9.14 -12.37 -1.11
N GLY A 300 8.13 -13.25 -1.15
CA GLY A 300 8.09 -14.48 -1.94
C GLY A 300 8.42 -15.76 -1.17
N GLU A 301 8.75 -15.64 0.13
CA GLU A 301 9.03 -16.75 1.04
C GLU A 301 7.78 -17.16 1.86
N GLU A 302 6.68 -16.43 1.73
CA GLU A 302 5.43 -16.62 2.46
C GLU A 302 4.59 -17.80 1.95
N TYR A 303 3.87 -18.47 2.85
CA TYR A 303 2.89 -19.48 2.48
C TYR A 303 1.74 -18.86 1.64
N PRO A 304 1.37 -19.45 0.48
CA PRO A 304 0.24 -18.97 -0.32
C PRO A 304 -1.08 -18.92 0.46
N GLU A 305 -1.27 -19.82 1.42
CA GLU A 305 -2.41 -19.84 2.36
C GLU A 305 -2.46 -18.56 3.21
N ASP A 306 -1.31 -18.07 3.69
CA ASP A 306 -1.19 -16.81 4.44
C ASP A 306 -1.39 -15.56 3.57
N VAL A 307 -1.39 -15.69 2.24
CA VAL A 307 -1.46 -14.54 1.30
C VAL A 307 -2.83 -14.48 0.60
N TYR A 308 -3.32 -15.62 0.11
CA TYR A 308 -4.56 -15.72 -0.67
C TYR A 308 -5.73 -16.33 0.13
N GLY A 309 -5.46 -17.08 1.22
CA GLY A 309 -6.48 -17.62 2.13
C GLY A 309 -7.59 -18.40 1.40
N LYS A 310 -8.86 -18.09 1.70
CA LYS A 310 -10.03 -18.75 1.07
C LYS A 310 -10.09 -18.58 -0.46
N CYS A 311 -9.40 -17.61 -1.04
CA CYS A 311 -9.35 -17.47 -2.51
C CYS A 311 -8.45 -18.53 -3.17
N LEU A 312 -7.51 -19.12 -2.43
CA LEU A 312 -6.45 -19.96 -2.97
C LEU A 312 -6.95 -21.16 -3.80
N PRO A 313 -7.93 -21.98 -3.37
CA PRO A 313 -8.37 -23.13 -4.18
C PRO A 313 -8.87 -22.74 -5.56
N ARG A 314 -9.68 -21.67 -5.65
CA ARG A 314 -10.14 -21.09 -6.92
C ARG A 314 -8.97 -20.58 -7.76
N LEU A 315 -7.97 -19.96 -7.13
CA LEU A 315 -6.77 -19.50 -7.84
C LEU A 315 -5.92 -20.67 -8.37
N ARG A 316 -5.82 -21.79 -7.63
CA ARG A 316 -5.15 -23.01 -8.10
C ARG A 316 -5.86 -23.66 -9.31
N GLN A 317 -7.20 -23.69 -9.32
CA GLN A 317 -7.98 -24.14 -10.48
C GLN A 317 -7.79 -23.22 -11.71
N VAL A 318 -7.80 -21.90 -11.51
CA VAL A 318 -7.52 -20.93 -12.59
C VAL A 318 -6.08 -21.06 -13.09
N LYS A 319 -5.11 -21.30 -12.19
CA LYS A 319 -3.72 -21.59 -12.54
C LYS A 319 -3.61 -22.83 -13.42
N ALA A 320 -4.27 -23.93 -13.07
CA ALA A 320 -4.33 -25.13 -13.90
C ALA A 320 -4.94 -24.90 -15.29
N LYS A 321 -5.95 -24.01 -15.42
CA LYS A 321 -6.54 -23.67 -16.73
C LYS A 321 -5.62 -22.84 -17.63
N TYR A 322 -4.93 -21.83 -17.08
CA TYR A 322 -4.25 -20.80 -17.90
C TYR A 322 -2.72 -20.80 -17.82
N ASP A 323 -2.12 -21.39 -16.77
CA ASP A 323 -0.67 -21.64 -16.66
C ASP A 323 -0.37 -23.02 -16.03
N PRO A 324 -0.81 -24.13 -16.68
CA PRO A 324 -0.57 -25.50 -16.20
C PRO A 324 0.92 -25.89 -16.15
N LYS A 325 1.81 -25.08 -16.74
CA LYS A 325 3.26 -25.31 -16.77
C LYS A 325 4.05 -24.44 -15.78
N GLN A 326 3.36 -23.61 -14.99
CA GLN A 326 3.95 -22.70 -14.00
C GLN A 326 5.08 -21.82 -14.59
N VAL A 327 4.82 -21.22 -15.75
CA VAL A 327 5.70 -20.19 -16.33
C VAL A 327 5.76 -18.97 -15.41
N TRP A 328 4.62 -18.60 -14.81
CA TRP A 328 4.45 -17.40 -14.00
C TRP A 328 4.59 -17.72 -12.50
N LYS A 329 5.83 -17.85 -12.04
CA LYS A 329 6.18 -18.29 -10.66
C LYS A 329 7.21 -17.41 -9.94
N LYS A 330 7.12 -16.08 -10.12
CA LYS A 330 7.91 -15.10 -9.33
C LYS A 330 7.10 -14.66 -8.10
N GLY A 331 7.76 -14.59 -6.94
CA GLY A 331 7.11 -14.30 -5.66
C GLY A 331 6.24 -15.46 -5.15
N VAL A 332 5.26 -15.15 -4.30
CA VAL A 332 4.37 -16.13 -3.65
C VAL A 332 3.60 -16.94 -4.71
N THR A 333 4.08 -18.16 -4.96
CA THR A 333 3.67 -18.96 -6.11
C THR A 333 2.37 -19.72 -5.86
N ILE A 334 1.51 -19.74 -6.87
CA ILE A 334 0.26 -20.49 -6.87
C ILE A 334 0.48 -21.79 -7.65
N GLU A 335 0.36 -22.93 -6.98
CA GLU A 335 0.40 -24.25 -7.61
C GLU A 335 -0.88 -24.52 -8.42
N PRO A 336 -0.82 -25.16 -9.60
CA PRO A 336 -2.01 -25.57 -10.34
C PRO A 336 -2.71 -26.75 -9.65
N ASP A 337 -4.03 -26.70 -9.57
CA ASP A 337 -4.87 -27.80 -9.08
C ASP A 337 -5.71 -28.38 -10.24
N PHE A 338 -5.42 -29.65 -10.55
CA PHE A 338 -6.04 -30.41 -11.66
C PHE A 338 -7.17 -31.34 -11.20
N SER A 339 -7.67 -31.20 -9.96
CA SER A 339 -8.70 -32.09 -9.39
C SER A 339 -10.17 -31.65 -9.62
N GLY A 340 -10.40 -30.66 -10.49
CA GLY A 340 -11.71 -30.06 -10.78
C GLY A 340 -12.37 -30.49 -12.09
#